data_AF-A0A662JI62-F1
#
_entry.id   AF-A0A662JI62-F1
#
_cell.length_a   1.000
_cell.length_b   1.000
_cell.length_c   1.000
_cell.angle_alpha   90.00
_cell.angle_beta   90.00
_cell.angle_gamma   90.00
#
_symmetry.space_group_name_H-M   'P 1'
#
loop_
_entity.id
_entity.type
_entity.pdbx_description
1 polymer ?
#
loop_
_entity_poly.entity_id
_entity_poly.type
_entity_poly.pdbx_seq_one_letter_code
_entity_poly.pdbx_strand_id
1 'polypeptide(L)'
;MKHLKDTKSLCPECLRVIDAKVYEKGGVVYISKTCPEHGEFEDVYWSSYEEYMRVLQFEHVGDGLANPRTKREKGCPFDCGICNEHKSFTVLAIIDVTNRCNLRCPICFANAGAAGYVYEPSSEEIKQIIDNLRSNEPAKPPGLQFSGGEPTVREDLPELIEYADKAGFHHIEVNTNGIKLAQSLDYCRELVDAGANAIYLQFDGVTSDVYIKTRGVDLLEVKKKVIENCRKIGFDAVVLVPTLVRGVNDHQVGDIIKFAAKNSDVIRCVNFQPVSICGRIDKMQLRQMRITIPDLMKLAEEQTGGQIKTSDWYPVPFVVPIPKAIGALKNHRYGAEFTAHPHCGMATYIFIEESGEKMIPITRKVNVEAFMKKMEQAYEQAKQGHKLRAKMRLLSSLRHVKWGLLRRLIWPILKTGTYESLRDFHFNAILIASMHFMDAYNFDLERVQRCVIHYGIPDGRIIPFCSMNTIHRPSIERRFAMTWEEFNARMEEARKHGLKHY
;
A
#
# COMPACT_ATOMS: atom_id res chain seq x y z
N MET A 1 18.44 -16.58 22.78
CA MET A 1 18.44 -16.17 21.35
C MET A 1 18.03 -17.38 20.55
N LYS A 2 16.93 -17.30 19.81
CA LYS A 2 16.38 -18.41 19.02
C LYS A 2 16.47 -18.05 17.54
N HIS A 3 17.24 -18.81 16.77
CA HIS A 3 17.31 -18.64 15.30
C HIS A 3 15.95 -18.96 14.66
N LEU A 4 15.55 -18.14 13.67
CA LEU A 4 14.27 -18.29 12.96
C LEU A 4 14.46 -18.59 11.47
N LYS A 5 15.33 -17.85 10.79
CA LYS A 5 15.70 -18.11 9.38
C LYS A 5 17.01 -17.43 9.00
N ASP A 6 17.64 -17.96 7.96
CA ASP A 6 18.70 -17.28 7.22
C ASP A 6 18.10 -16.61 5.98
N THR A 7 18.62 -15.44 5.60
CA THR A 7 18.22 -14.70 4.40
C THR A 7 19.40 -13.92 3.85
N LYS A 8 19.19 -13.18 2.76
CA LYS A 8 20.12 -12.15 2.29
C LYS A 8 19.52 -10.76 2.48
N SER A 9 20.40 -9.81 2.79
CA SER A 9 20.07 -8.42 3.08
C SER A 9 21.06 -7.48 2.39
N LEU A 10 20.91 -6.18 2.60
CA LEU A 10 21.82 -5.15 2.10
C LEU A 10 22.71 -4.63 3.23
N CYS A 11 23.96 -4.31 2.92
CA CYS A 11 24.73 -3.44 3.79
C CYS A 11 24.08 -2.03 3.82
N PRO A 12 23.81 -1.43 5.00
CA PRO A 12 23.23 -0.09 5.07
C PRO A 12 24.09 1.04 4.49
N GLU A 13 25.38 0.81 4.27
CA GLU A 13 26.33 1.82 3.77
C GLU A 13 26.64 1.63 2.29
N CYS A 14 27.22 0.49 1.89
CA CYS A 14 27.59 0.24 0.49
C CYS A 14 26.52 -0.49 -0.34
N LEU A 15 25.36 -0.82 0.24
CA LEU A 15 24.25 -1.53 -0.42
C LEU A 15 24.60 -2.88 -1.04
N ARG A 16 25.79 -3.43 -0.76
CA ARG A 16 26.17 -4.78 -1.22
C ARG A 16 25.26 -5.83 -0.58
N VAL A 17 24.96 -6.89 -1.32
CA VAL A 17 24.21 -8.03 -0.78
C VAL A 17 25.09 -8.82 0.17
N ILE A 18 24.58 -9.08 1.38
CA ILE A 18 25.27 -9.82 2.44
C ILE A 18 24.33 -10.84 3.09
N ASP A 19 24.90 -11.88 3.70
CA ASP A 19 24.13 -12.84 4.48
C ASP A 19 23.58 -12.20 5.75
N ALA A 20 22.36 -12.58 6.10
CA ALA A 20 21.65 -12.07 7.26
C ALA A 20 20.92 -13.19 7.99
N LYS A 21 20.76 -13.02 9.29
CA LYS A 21 20.06 -13.97 10.17
C LYS A 21 18.92 -13.27 10.86
N VAL A 22 17.74 -13.89 10.84
CA VAL A 22 16.58 -13.45 11.60
C VAL A 22 16.44 -14.35 12.84
N TYR A 23 16.32 -13.75 14.02
CA TYR A 23 16.24 -14.47 15.28
C TYR A 23 15.38 -13.73 16.30
N GLU A 24 14.92 -14.46 17.30
CA GLU A 24 14.24 -13.94 18.48
C GLU A 24 15.24 -13.75 19.63
N LYS A 25 15.06 -12.64 20.37
CA LYS A 25 15.72 -12.38 21.65
C LYS A 25 14.84 -11.50 22.54
N GLY A 26 14.34 -12.07 23.64
CA GLY A 26 13.56 -11.33 24.64
C GLY A 26 12.17 -10.94 24.15
N GLY A 27 11.54 -11.80 23.33
CA GLY A 27 10.22 -11.56 22.76
C GLY A 27 10.21 -10.64 21.53
N VAL A 28 11.37 -10.14 21.10
CA VAL A 28 11.54 -9.27 19.92
C VAL A 28 12.26 -10.05 18.82
N VAL A 29 11.86 -9.85 17.56
CA VAL A 29 12.51 -10.43 16.39
C VAL A 29 13.46 -9.42 15.77
N TYR A 30 14.71 -9.81 15.62
CA TYR A 30 15.79 -9.01 15.04
C TYR A 30 16.25 -9.60 13.71
N ILE A 31 16.81 -8.73 12.88
CA ILE A 31 17.63 -9.12 11.72
C ILE A 31 19.05 -8.62 11.95
N SER A 32 20.04 -9.49 11.82
CA SER A 32 21.47 -9.17 11.92
C SER A 32 22.20 -9.52 10.65
N LYS A 33 23.29 -8.81 10.37
CA LYS A 33 24.14 -9.01 9.19
C LYS A 33 25.51 -8.39 9.40
N THR A 34 26.50 -8.96 8.73
CA THR A 34 27.89 -8.50 8.84
C THR A 34 28.43 -8.17 7.47
N CYS A 35 28.84 -6.91 7.29
CA CYS A 35 29.55 -6.46 6.10
C CYS A 35 31.06 -6.57 6.34
N PRO A 36 31.84 -7.16 5.43
CA PRO A 36 33.30 -7.22 5.57
C PRO A 36 33.99 -5.86 5.69
N GLU A 37 33.39 -4.81 5.13
CA GLU A 37 33.94 -3.43 5.11
C GLU A 37 33.34 -2.55 6.22
N HIS A 38 32.05 -2.71 6.51
CA HIS A 38 31.31 -1.77 7.38
C HIS A 38 30.90 -2.38 8.74
N GLY A 39 31.26 -3.64 9.01
CA GLY A 39 31.03 -4.29 10.30
C GLY A 39 29.61 -4.84 10.48
N GLU A 40 29.19 -4.95 11.74
CA GLU A 40 27.94 -5.62 12.14
C GLU A 40 26.76 -4.66 12.29
N PHE A 41 25.64 -5.02 11.68
CA PHE A 41 24.36 -4.33 11.78
C PHE A 41 23.32 -5.26 12.39
N GLU A 42 22.48 -4.72 13.26
CA GLU A 42 21.34 -5.39 13.85
C GLU A 42 20.20 -4.37 13.95
N ASP A 43 19.00 -4.75 13.55
CA ASP A 43 17.80 -3.91 13.67
C ASP A 43 16.59 -4.75 14.09
N VAL A 44 15.58 -4.07 14.63
CA VAL A 44 14.28 -4.67 14.94
C VAL A 44 13.58 -5.01 13.63
N TYR A 45 13.32 -6.29 13.43
CA TYR A 45 12.54 -6.77 12.31
C TYR A 45 11.05 -6.66 12.63
N TRP A 46 10.64 -7.25 13.76
CA TRP A 46 9.27 -7.22 14.32
C TRP A 46 9.34 -7.12 15.84
N SER A 47 8.60 -6.20 16.48
CA SER A 47 8.71 -5.98 17.93
C SER A 47 8.04 -7.05 18.80
N SER A 48 7.27 -7.98 18.20
CA SER A 48 6.64 -9.10 18.90
C SER A 48 6.89 -10.43 18.17
N TYR A 49 7.55 -11.36 18.86
CA TYR A 49 7.81 -12.71 18.40
C TYR A 49 6.52 -13.55 18.29
N GLU A 50 5.60 -13.39 19.24
CA GLU A 50 4.32 -14.10 19.22
C GLU A 50 3.51 -13.73 17.98
N GLU A 51 3.39 -12.43 17.71
CA GLU A 51 2.70 -11.93 16.50
C GLU A 51 3.44 -12.34 15.23
N TYR A 52 4.77 -12.30 15.22
CA TYR A 52 5.58 -12.76 14.10
C TYR A 52 5.25 -14.22 13.73
N MET A 53 5.13 -15.10 14.72
CA MET A 53 4.80 -16.51 14.51
C MET A 53 3.33 -16.72 14.14
N ARG A 54 2.41 -15.96 14.75
CA ARG A 54 0.97 -16.02 14.45
C ARG A 54 0.71 -15.73 12.98
N VAL A 55 1.27 -14.65 12.44
CA VAL A 55 0.96 -14.23 11.06
C VAL A 55 1.55 -15.14 9.99
N LEU A 56 2.62 -15.89 10.30
CA LEU A 56 3.20 -16.88 9.37
C LEU A 56 2.25 -18.05 9.09
N GLN A 57 1.29 -18.33 9.97
CA GLN A 57 0.31 -19.39 9.77
C GLN A 57 -0.66 -19.12 8.62
N PHE A 58 -0.79 -17.85 8.20
CA PHE A 58 -1.68 -17.41 7.13
C PHE A 58 -0.96 -17.20 5.80
N GLU A 59 0.25 -17.76 5.67
CA GLU A 59 1.09 -17.61 4.50
C GLU A 59 0.45 -18.21 3.25
N HIS A 60 0.48 -17.45 2.17
CA HIS A 60 0.18 -17.93 0.83
C HIS A 60 1.28 -17.47 -0.12
N VAL A 61 2.00 -18.43 -0.70
CA VAL A 61 3.00 -18.18 -1.75
C VAL A 61 2.27 -18.20 -3.09
N GLY A 62 2.49 -17.17 -3.91
CA GLY A 62 1.93 -17.10 -5.27
C GLY A 62 2.82 -17.78 -6.31
N ASP A 63 2.37 -17.73 -7.55
CA ASP A 63 3.04 -18.39 -8.68
C ASP A 63 4.04 -17.48 -9.41
N GLY A 64 4.10 -16.18 -9.07
CA GLY A 64 4.90 -15.20 -9.80
C GLY A 64 4.38 -14.88 -11.19
N LEU A 65 5.02 -13.94 -11.89
CA LEU A 65 4.60 -13.51 -13.22
C LEU A 65 4.93 -14.59 -14.28
N ALA A 66 4.00 -14.87 -15.20
CA ALA A 66 4.24 -15.82 -16.29
C ALA A 66 5.09 -15.21 -17.42
N ASN A 67 5.10 -13.87 -17.53
CA ASN A 67 5.81 -13.14 -18.58
C ASN A 67 6.76 -12.06 -18.01
N PRO A 68 7.71 -12.36 -17.12
CA PRO A 68 8.61 -11.35 -16.55
C PRO A 68 9.43 -10.63 -17.63
N ARG A 69 9.58 -9.30 -17.49
CA ARG A 69 10.31 -8.46 -18.46
C ARG A 69 11.82 -8.37 -18.16
N THR A 70 12.24 -8.83 -17.00
CA THR A 70 13.56 -8.53 -16.45
C THR A 70 14.48 -9.74 -16.55
N LYS A 71 15.62 -9.59 -17.24
CA LYS A 71 16.71 -10.55 -17.25
C LYS A 71 17.63 -10.32 -16.05
N ARG A 72 18.24 -11.39 -15.54
CA ARG A 72 19.15 -11.33 -14.40
C ARG A 72 20.60 -11.41 -14.90
N GLU A 73 21.37 -10.37 -14.62
CA GLU A 73 22.77 -10.21 -15.01
C GLU A 73 23.65 -9.97 -13.77
N LYS A 74 23.37 -8.93 -12.97
CA LYS A 74 24.11 -8.55 -11.75
C LYS A 74 23.63 -9.25 -10.47
N GLY A 75 22.46 -9.88 -10.49
CA GLY A 75 21.85 -10.57 -9.36
C GLY A 75 20.72 -9.80 -8.67
N CYS A 76 19.99 -10.47 -7.78
CA CYS A 76 18.96 -9.83 -6.95
C CYS A 76 19.63 -9.06 -5.79
N PRO A 77 19.26 -7.80 -5.50
CA PRO A 77 18.25 -6.97 -6.16
C PRO A 77 18.87 -5.90 -7.11
N PHE A 78 20.04 -6.12 -7.70
CA PHE A 78 20.69 -5.12 -8.57
C PHE A 78 20.11 -5.05 -9.98
N ASP A 79 19.52 -6.14 -10.48
CA ASP A 79 18.74 -6.13 -11.72
C ASP A 79 17.25 -5.90 -11.46
N CYS A 80 16.86 -5.40 -10.28
CA CYS A 80 15.48 -5.54 -9.84
C CYS A 80 14.47 -4.92 -10.82
N GLY A 81 13.44 -5.72 -11.00
CA GLY A 81 12.37 -5.70 -11.97
C GLY A 81 11.77 -7.11 -11.87
N ILE A 82 10.45 -7.30 -12.03
CA ILE A 82 9.85 -8.63 -11.85
C ILE A 82 10.53 -9.62 -12.81
N CYS A 83 11.13 -10.67 -12.22
CA CYS A 83 11.89 -11.75 -12.83
C CYS A 83 11.38 -13.11 -12.29
N ASN A 84 11.93 -14.23 -12.77
CA ASN A 84 11.47 -15.58 -12.40
C ASN A 84 11.61 -15.94 -10.90
N GLU A 85 12.37 -15.18 -10.11
CA GLU A 85 12.49 -15.37 -8.66
C GLU A 85 11.33 -14.73 -7.86
N HIS A 86 10.56 -13.85 -8.50
CA HIS A 86 9.41 -13.22 -7.86
C HIS A 86 8.23 -14.18 -7.80
N LYS A 87 7.65 -14.32 -6.61
CA LYS A 87 6.57 -15.27 -6.31
C LYS A 87 5.20 -14.60 -6.24
N SER A 88 5.14 -13.28 -6.38
CA SER A 88 3.91 -12.50 -6.27
C SER A 88 3.69 -11.63 -7.50
N PHE A 89 2.42 -11.36 -7.78
CA PHE A 89 1.98 -10.49 -8.86
C PHE A 89 1.89 -9.03 -8.40
N THR A 90 1.88 -8.10 -9.35
CA THR A 90 1.49 -6.72 -9.05
C THR A 90 0.01 -6.67 -8.70
N VAL A 91 -0.29 -6.28 -7.46
CA VAL A 91 -1.64 -5.96 -6.99
C VAL A 91 -1.87 -4.46 -7.09
N LEU A 92 -0.91 -3.66 -6.61
CA LEU A 92 -0.91 -2.22 -6.72
C LEU A 92 0.31 -1.79 -7.55
N ALA A 93 0.04 -1.21 -8.72
CA ALA A 93 1.06 -0.55 -9.51
C ALA A 93 1.20 0.90 -9.07
N ILE A 94 2.41 1.45 -9.12
CA ILE A 94 2.70 2.86 -8.84
C ILE A 94 3.42 3.44 -10.05
N ILE A 95 3.05 4.65 -10.44
CA ILE A 95 3.80 5.44 -11.43
C ILE A 95 4.15 6.78 -10.80
N ASP A 96 5.44 7.08 -10.72
CA ASP A 96 5.88 8.43 -10.37
C ASP A 96 5.77 9.30 -11.63
N VAL A 97 4.75 10.17 -11.67
CA VAL A 97 4.45 11.00 -12.85
C VAL A 97 5.34 12.24 -12.94
N THR A 98 6.00 12.59 -11.83
CA THR A 98 6.91 13.73 -11.71
C THR A 98 7.71 13.62 -10.41
N ASN A 99 8.91 14.20 -10.33
CA ASN A 99 9.58 14.51 -9.06
C ASN A 99 9.32 15.96 -8.59
N ARG A 100 8.56 16.77 -9.34
CA ARG A 100 8.18 18.12 -8.89
C ARG A 100 7.26 18.03 -7.69
N CYS A 101 7.48 18.89 -6.70
CA CYS A 101 6.63 18.99 -5.52
C CYS A 101 6.54 20.44 -5.05
N ASN A 102 5.37 20.84 -4.60
CA ASN A 102 5.10 22.13 -3.96
C ASN A 102 5.41 22.14 -2.45
N LEU A 103 6.07 21.10 -1.93
CA LEU A 103 6.55 20.99 -0.54
C LEU A 103 8.01 20.50 -0.50
N ARG A 104 8.68 20.75 0.63
CA ARG A 104 10.03 20.26 0.95
C ARG A 104 10.04 19.59 2.33
N CYS A 105 9.43 18.42 2.41
CA CYS A 105 9.17 17.76 3.69
C CYS A 105 10.46 17.21 4.34
N PRO A 106 10.69 17.43 5.65
CA PRO A 106 11.84 16.87 6.38
C PRO A 106 11.99 15.33 6.30
N ILE A 107 10.88 14.60 6.23
CA ILE A 107 10.88 13.11 6.21
C ILE A 107 10.64 12.51 4.81
N CYS A 108 10.76 13.30 3.75
CA CYS A 108 10.48 12.81 2.39
C CYS A 108 11.54 11.80 1.94
N PHE A 109 11.17 10.53 1.79
CA PHE A 109 12.11 9.52 1.27
C PHE A 109 12.48 9.75 -0.22
N ALA A 110 11.60 10.39 -0.99
CA ALA A 110 11.81 10.67 -2.42
C ALA A 110 12.65 11.92 -2.67
N ASN A 111 12.84 12.79 -1.67
CA ASN A 111 13.55 14.08 -1.77
C ASN A 111 13.16 14.96 -2.99
N ALA A 112 11.91 14.82 -3.45
CA ALA A 112 11.46 15.27 -4.77
C ALA A 112 11.58 16.79 -4.96
N GLY A 113 11.13 17.58 -3.97
CA GLY A 113 11.18 19.06 -4.01
C GLY A 113 12.56 19.70 -3.83
N ALA A 114 13.62 18.89 -3.65
CA ALA A 114 15.01 19.35 -3.49
C ALA A 114 15.95 18.82 -4.58
N ALA A 115 15.43 18.06 -5.56
CA ALA A 115 16.22 17.59 -6.68
C ALA A 115 16.65 18.78 -7.57
N GLY A 116 17.94 18.84 -7.90
CA GLY A 116 18.49 19.84 -8.83
C GLY A 116 18.17 19.56 -10.31
N TYR A 117 17.26 18.65 -10.59
CA TYR A 117 16.87 18.17 -11.91
C TYR A 117 15.39 17.77 -11.93
N VAL A 118 14.79 17.72 -13.12
CA VAL A 118 13.38 17.33 -13.31
C VAL A 118 13.33 15.89 -13.84
N TYR A 119 12.62 15.02 -13.13
CA TYR A 119 12.18 13.72 -13.63
C TYR A 119 10.67 13.81 -13.84
N GLU A 120 10.24 13.85 -15.10
CA GLU A 120 8.84 13.93 -15.50
C GLU A 120 8.69 13.18 -16.83
N PRO A 121 8.35 11.88 -16.80
CA PRO A 121 8.12 11.12 -18.02
C PRO A 121 7.04 11.80 -18.88
N SER A 122 7.15 11.75 -20.20
CA SER A 122 6.12 12.31 -21.09
C SER A 122 4.79 11.59 -20.91
N SER A 123 3.70 12.20 -21.38
CA SER A 123 2.38 11.56 -21.31
C SER A 123 2.37 10.22 -22.06
N GLU A 124 3.12 10.12 -23.15
CA GLU A 124 3.26 8.89 -23.94
C GLU A 124 4.07 7.82 -23.19
N GLU A 125 5.16 8.17 -22.52
CA GLU A 125 5.92 7.23 -21.68
C GLU A 125 5.04 6.67 -20.55
N ILE A 126 4.22 7.50 -19.92
CA ILE A 126 3.28 7.05 -18.87
C ILE A 126 2.23 6.09 -19.44
N LYS A 127 1.68 6.37 -20.62
CA LYS A 127 0.73 5.47 -21.32
C LYS A 127 1.37 4.12 -21.63
N GLN A 128 2.62 4.11 -22.09
CA GLN A 128 3.38 2.87 -22.32
C GLN A 128 3.62 2.08 -21.03
N ILE A 129 3.87 2.76 -19.90
CA ILE A 129 3.98 2.10 -18.59
C ILE A 129 2.63 1.47 -18.19
N ILE A 130 1.52 2.19 -18.38
CA ILE A 130 0.16 1.70 -18.14
C ILE A 130 -0.11 0.43 -18.95
N ASP A 131 0.16 0.46 -20.26
CA ASP A 131 -0.04 -0.69 -21.15
C ASP A 131 0.82 -1.89 -20.76
N ASN A 132 2.09 -1.64 -20.45
CA ASN A 132 3.00 -2.69 -19.97
C ASN A 132 2.47 -3.35 -18.69
N LEU A 133 2.02 -2.57 -17.71
CA LEU A 133 1.40 -3.11 -16.49
C LEU A 133 0.15 -3.96 -16.79
N ARG A 134 -0.69 -3.51 -17.73
CA ARG A 134 -1.91 -4.23 -18.16
C ARG A 134 -1.64 -5.47 -19.00
N SER A 135 -0.41 -5.64 -19.49
CA SER A 135 0.06 -6.86 -20.17
C SER A 135 0.62 -7.93 -19.20
N ASN A 136 0.53 -7.74 -17.89
CA ASN A 136 0.93 -8.74 -16.89
C ASN A 136 0.07 -10.02 -16.98
N GLU A 137 0.73 -11.18 -16.93
CA GLU A 137 0.08 -12.50 -16.94
C GLU A 137 0.51 -13.37 -15.75
N PRO A 138 -0.35 -14.32 -15.30
CA PRO A 138 -1.75 -14.53 -15.72
C PRO A 138 -2.75 -13.48 -15.23
N ALA A 139 -2.35 -12.54 -14.37
CA ALA A 139 -3.25 -11.56 -13.78
C ALA A 139 -2.80 -10.13 -14.04
N LYS A 140 -3.74 -9.32 -14.53
CA LYS A 140 -3.55 -7.87 -14.67
C LYS A 140 -3.69 -7.20 -13.31
N PRO A 141 -2.86 -6.18 -12.99
CA PRO A 141 -2.94 -5.47 -11.74
C PRO A 141 -4.30 -4.77 -11.63
N PRO A 142 -5.07 -4.99 -10.54
CA PRO A 142 -6.36 -4.34 -10.36
C PRO A 142 -6.23 -2.85 -10.01
N GLY A 143 -5.14 -2.46 -9.32
CA GLY A 143 -4.93 -1.10 -8.86
C GLY A 143 -3.75 -0.38 -9.51
N LEU A 144 -3.92 0.91 -9.77
CA LEU A 144 -2.88 1.85 -10.18
C LEU A 144 -2.90 3.07 -9.26
N GLN A 145 -1.72 3.50 -8.84
CA GLN A 145 -1.51 4.68 -8.02
C GLN A 145 -0.61 5.68 -8.77
N PHE A 146 -1.14 6.89 -9.00
CA PHE A 146 -0.36 8.01 -9.48
C PHE A 146 0.35 8.68 -8.31
N SER A 147 1.67 8.73 -8.36
CA SER A 147 2.58 9.17 -7.29
C SER A 147 3.70 10.05 -7.85
N GLY A 148 4.72 10.36 -7.04
CA GLY A 148 5.93 11.04 -7.44
C GLY A 148 6.38 12.01 -6.35
N GLY A 149 6.63 13.25 -6.74
CA GLY A 149 6.60 14.40 -5.84
C GLY A 149 5.15 14.69 -5.43
N GLU A 150 4.52 15.67 -6.08
CA GLU A 150 3.09 15.92 -5.94
C GLU A 150 2.40 15.77 -7.30
N PRO A 151 1.70 14.65 -7.58
CA PRO A 151 1.03 14.41 -8.86
C PRO A 151 0.18 15.57 -9.33
N THR A 152 -0.50 16.26 -8.41
CA THR A 152 -1.47 17.32 -8.76
C THR A 152 -0.81 18.60 -9.31
N VAL A 153 0.52 18.72 -9.28
CA VAL A 153 1.25 19.82 -9.96
C VAL A 153 1.37 19.61 -11.48
N ARG A 154 1.01 18.42 -11.97
CA ARG A 154 0.98 18.07 -13.38
C ARG A 154 -0.39 18.40 -14.00
N GLU A 155 -0.39 19.11 -15.13
CA GLU A 155 -1.61 19.66 -15.73
C GLU A 155 -2.45 18.61 -16.49
N ASP A 156 -1.80 17.64 -17.15
CA ASP A 156 -2.42 16.52 -17.87
C ASP A 156 -2.74 15.30 -16.98
N LEU A 157 -2.61 15.41 -15.64
CA LEU A 157 -2.93 14.30 -14.73
C LEU A 157 -4.33 13.70 -14.96
N PRO A 158 -5.41 14.49 -15.16
CA PRO A 158 -6.73 13.95 -15.47
C PRO A 158 -6.74 13.08 -16.74
N GLU A 159 -5.99 13.44 -17.78
CA GLU A 159 -5.92 12.67 -19.04
C GLU A 159 -5.22 11.32 -18.84
N LEU A 160 -4.21 11.27 -17.96
CA LEU A 160 -3.53 10.03 -17.59
C LEU A 160 -4.43 9.11 -16.76
N ILE A 161 -5.25 9.68 -15.87
CA ILE A 161 -6.26 8.95 -15.09
C ILE A 161 -7.30 8.34 -16.03
N GLU A 162 -7.83 9.13 -16.96
CA GLU A 162 -8.81 8.65 -17.95
C GLU A 162 -8.24 7.53 -18.82
N TYR A 163 -6.96 7.64 -19.21
CA TYR A 163 -6.28 6.58 -19.95
C TYR A 163 -6.15 5.30 -19.12
N ALA A 164 -5.80 5.41 -17.83
CA ALA A 164 -5.72 4.24 -16.94
C ALA A 164 -7.08 3.56 -16.74
N ASP A 165 -8.17 4.33 -16.60
CA ASP A 165 -9.53 3.80 -16.51
C ASP A 165 -9.90 3.01 -17.78
N LYS A 166 -9.66 3.61 -18.95
CA LYS A 166 -9.87 2.96 -20.26
C LYS A 166 -9.01 1.70 -20.45
N ALA A 167 -7.79 1.68 -19.90
CA ALA A 167 -6.92 0.50 -19.90
C ALA A 167 -7.41 -0.63 -18.96
N GLY A 168 -8.44 -0.37 -18.16
CA GLY A 168 -9.16 -1.34 -17.33
C GLY A 168 -8.61 -1.47 -15.91
N PHE A 169 -7.98 -0.42 -15.36
CA PHE A 169 -7.74 -0.34 -13.93
C PHE A 169 -9.05 -0.04 -13.21
N HIS A 170 -9.41 -0.86 -12.22
CA HIS A 170 -10.67 -0.71 -11.47
C HIS A 170 -10.49 0.06 -10.16
N HIS A 171 -9.24 0.31 -9.78
CA HIS A 171 -8.87 1.02 -8.56
C HIS A 171 -7.77 2.01 -8.90
N ILE A 172 -8.12 3.28 -9.04
CA ILE A 172 -7.21 4.34 -9.47
C ILE A 172 -7.04 5.33 -8.31
N GLU A 173 -5.86 5.29 -7.72
CA GLU A 173 -5.46 6.11 -6.59
C GLU A 173 -4.64 7.33 -7.05
N VAL A 174 -4.92 8.50 -6.48
CA VAL A 174 -4.07 9.68 -6.62
C VAL A 174 -3.43 9.99 -5.26
N ASN A 175 -2.11 9.85 -5.18
CA ASN A 175 -1.34 10.31 -4.02
C ASN A 175 -1.30 11.83 -4.02
N THR A 176 -1.60 12.45 -2.88
CA THR A 176 -1.54 13.91 -2.80
C THR A 176 -1.32 14.42 -1.37
N ASN A 177 -0.60 15.53 -1.27
CA ASN A 177 -0.57 16.39 -0.09
C ASN A 177 -1.85 17.21 0.08
N GLY A 178 -2.76 17.20 -0.90
CA GLY A 178 -4.09 17.77 -0.78
C GLY A 178 -4.19 19.28 -0.97
N ILE A 179 -3.08 20.00 -1.18
CA ILE A 179 -3.11 21.47 -1.32
C ILE A 179 -4.01 21.90 -2.48
N LYS A 180 -3.82 21.33 -3.67
CA LYS A 180 -4.63 21.68 -4.86
C LYS A 180 -6.10 21.27 -4.69
N LEU A 181 -6.36 20.11 -4.07
CA LEU A 181 -7.71 19.63 -3.79
C LEU A 181 -8.44 20.51 -2.77
N ALA A 182 -7.73 21.08 -1.79
CA ALA A 182 -8.30 22.03 -0.84
C ALA A 182 -8.64 23.36 -1.50
N GLN A 183 -7.79 23.82 -2.43
CA GLN A 183 -7.93 25.11 -3.12
C GLN A 183 -9.00 25.10 -4.22
N SER A 184 -9.21 23.96 -4.90
CA SER A 184 -10.14 23.87 -6.04
C SER A 184 -11.08 22.68 -5.91
N LEU A 185 -12.36 22.98 -5.67
CA LEU A 185 -13.44 22.00 -5.70
C LEU A 185 -13.60 21.40 -7.10
N ASP A 186 -13.45 22.22 -8.14
CA ASP A 186 -13.61 21.79 -9.54
C ASP A 186 -12.48 20.84 -9.95
N TYR A 187 -11.25 21.09 -9.51
CA TYR A 187 -10.15 20.15 -9.76
C TYR A 187 -10.36 18.82 -9.01
N CYS A 188 -10.90 18.86 -7.78
CA CYS A 188 -11.28 17.65 -7.08
C CYS A 188 -12.33 16.84 -7.87
N ARG A 189 -13.31 17.53 -8.48
CA ARG A 189 -14.32 16.91 -9.35
C ARG A 189 -13.70 16.37 -10.64
N GLU A 190 -12.82 17.14 -11.28
CA GLU A 190 -12.13 16.76 -12.52
C GLU A 190 -11.36 15.44 -12.38
N LEU A 191 -10.66 15.22 -11.25
CA LEU A 191 -9.97 13.95 -11.00
C LEU A 191 -10.95 12.77 -10.89
N VAL A 192 -12.08 12.96 -10.21
CA VAL A 192 -13.11 11.93 -10.01
C VAL A 192 -13.82 11.62 -11.34
N ASP A 193 -14.20 12.65 -12.09
CA ASP A 193 -14.83 12.53 -13.40
C ASP A 193 -13.91 11.84 -14.43
N ALA A 194 -12.59 12.04 -14.30
CA ALA A 194 -11.59 11.34 -15.11
C ALA A 194 -11.47 9.85 -14.78
N GLY A 195 -11.98 9.38 -13.64
CA GLY A 195 -11.95 7.97 -13.22
C GLY A 195 -11.17 7.70 -11.94
N ALA A 196 -10.62 8.71 -11.25
CA ALA A 196 -10.00 8.50 -9.95
C ALA A 196 -11.08 8.10 -8.94
N ASN A 197 -10.92 6.92 -8.34
CA ASN A 197 -11.89 6.37 -7.40
C ASN A 197 -11.32 6.16 -6.00
N ALA A 198 -10.10 6.65 -5.77
CA ALA A 198 -9.51 6.77 -4.44
C ALA A 198 -8.56 7.97 -4.36
N ILE A 199 -8.73 8.80 -3.33
CA ILE A 199 -7.78 9.87 -3.01
C ILE A 199 -6.90 9.41 -1.86
N TYR A 200 -5.62 9.19 -2.14
CA TYR A 200 -4.62 8.71 -1.19
C TYR A 200 -3.95 9.92 -0.51
N LEU A 201 -4.62 10.42 0.52
CA LEU A 201 -4.35 11.70 1.16
C LEU A 201 -3.30 11.56 2.26
N GLN A 202 -2.17 12.25 2.11
CA GLN A 202 -1.19 12.41 3.18
C GLN A 202 -1.85 13.03 4.42
N PHE A 203 -1.83 12.32 5.55
CA PHE A 203 -2.50 12.72 6.80
C PHE A 203 -1.73 12.22 8.02
N ASP A 204 -0.81 13.03 8.57
CA ASP A 204 0.12 12.55 9.59
C ASP A 204 -0.40 12.63 11.03
N GLY A 205 -1.46 13.40 11.30
CA GLY A 205 -1.94 13.61 12.65
C GLY A 205 -3.17 14.50 12.71
N VAL A 206 -3.69 14.72 13.91
CA VAL A 206 -4.89 15.53 14.15
C VAL A 206 -4.55 16.88 14.81
N THR A 207 -3.28 17.27 14.77
CA THR A 207 -2.73 18.47 15.39
C THR A 207 -1.70 19.13 14.46
N SER A 208 -1.59 20.46 14.52
CA SER A 208 -0.73 21.25 13.65
C SER A 208 0.77 20.96 13.83
N ASP A 209 1.22 20.70 15.06
CA ASP A 209 2.65 20.52 15.36
C ASP A 209 3.24 19.28 14.68
N VAL A 210 2.42 18.24 14.49
CA VAL A 210 2.81 17.05 13.74
C VAL A 210 3.19 17.42 12.30
N TYR A 211 2.35 18.19 11.61
CA TYR A 211 2.63 18.58 10.21
C TYR A 211 3.85 19.49 10.09
N ILE A 212 4.08 20.38 11.06
CA ILE A 212 5.29 21.20 11.09
C ILE A 212 6.53 20.31 11.20
N LYS A 213 6.52 19.31 12.09
CA LYS A 213 7.64 18.36 12.27
C LYS A 213 7.84 17.44 11.06
N THR A 214 6.78 16.92 10.45
CA THR A 214 6.87 15.92 9.38
C THR A 214 6.95 16.53 7.98
N ARG A 215 6.26 17.64 7.73
CA ARG A 215 6.12 18.28 6.41
C ARG A 215 6.77 19.66 6.32
N GLY A 216 7.20 20.23 7.44
CA GLY A 216 7.85 21.56 7.50
C GLY A 216 6.87 22.73 7.51
N VAL A 217 5.57 22.46 7.35
CA VAL A 217 4.48 23.46 7.31
C VAL A 217 3.23 22.86 7.93
N ASP A 218 2.38 23.71 8.52
CA ASP A 218 1.07 23.27 9.00
C ASP A 218 0.13 22.99 7.82
N LEU A 219 -0.48 21.80 7.81
CA LEU A 219 -1.40 21.35 6.76
C LEU A 219 -2.71 20.80 7.31
N LEU A 220 -2.99 20.87 8.62
CA LEU A 220 -4.19 20.24 9.20
C LEU A 220 -5.47 20.81 8.59
N GLU A 221 -5.57 22.13 8.47
CA GLU A 221 -6.73 22.80 7.86
C GLU A 221 -6.85 22.49 6.37
N VAL A 222 -5.72 22.31 5.66
CA VAL A 222 -5.73 21.82 4.27
C VAL A 222 -6.38 20.43 4.23
N LYS A 223 -6.03 19.51 5.13
CA LYS A 223 -6.60 18.15 5.14
C LYS A 223 -8.10 18.16 5.41
N LYS A 224 -8.54 18.94 6.39
CA LYS A 224 -9.97 19.10 6.70
C LYS A 224 -10.73 19.67 5.49
N LYS A 225 -10.12 20.64 4.79
CA LYS A 225 -10.73 21.23 3.59
C LYS A 225 -10.85 20.23 2.45
N VAL A 226 -9.85 19.37 2.23
CA VAL A 226 -9.95 18.27 1.23
C VAL A 226 -11.15 17.38 1.55
N ILE A 227 -11.29 16.93 2.80
CA ILE A 227 -12.39 16.07 3.23
C ILE A 227 -13.74 16.76 2.98
N GLU A 228 -13.86 18.05 3.28
CA GLU A 228 -15.09 18.79 3.00
C GLU A 228 -15.36 18.96 1.49
N ASN A 229 -14.33 19.19 0.68
CA ASN A 229 -14.49 19.29 -0.76
C ASN A 229 -14.94 17.94 -1.36
N CYS A 230 -14.35 16.82 -0.93
CA CYS A 230 -14.80 15.48 -1.29
C CYS A 230 -16.26 15.26 -0.89
N ARG A 231 -16.65 15.66 0.33
CA ARG A 231 -18.05 15.61 0.80
C ARG A 231 -19.00 16.39 -0.11
N LYS A 232 -18.63 17.60 -0.52
CA LYS A 232 -19.45 18.48 -1.37
C LYS A 232 -19.68 17.91 -2.76
N ILE A 233 -18.72 17.19 -3.31
CA ILE A 233 -18.87 16.53 -4.62
C ILE A 233 -19.45 15.12 -4.52
N GLY A 234 -19.78 14.65 -3.31
CA GLY A 234 -20.29 13.28 -3.09
C GLY A 234 -19.26 12.18 -3.27
N PHE A 235 -17.96 12.51 -3.18
CA PHE A 235 -16.86 11.56 -3.25
C PHE A 235 -16.56 10.97 -1.87
N ASP A 236 -16.57 9.65 -1.78
CA ASP A 236 -16.57 8.92 -0.51
C ASP A 236 -15.50 7.84 -0.41
N ALA A 237 -14.38 7.98 -1.13
CA ALA A 237 -13.28 7.02 -1.16
C ALA A 237 -11.93 7.67 -0.81
N VAL A 238 -11.89 8.48 0.26
CA VAL A 238 -10.64 9.02 0.78
C VAL A 238 -9.91 7.97 1.63
N VAL A 239 -8.61 7.81 1.39
CA VAL A 239 -7.69 7.01 2.18
C VAL A 239 -6.77 7.97 2.94
N LEU A 240 -6.80 7.93 4.27
CA LEU A 240 -5.83 8.66 5.09
C LEU A 240 -4.52 7.89 5.16
N VAL A 241 -3.41 8.60 5.01
CA VAL A 241 -2.07 8.00 4.94
C VAL A 241 -1.15 8.67 5.94
N PRO A 242 -1.10 8.16 7.18
CA PRO A 242 -0.18 8.64 8.19
C PRO A 242 1.20 8.01 8.03
N THR A 243 2.22 8.84 7.84
CA THR A 243 3.61 8.41 8.06
C THR A 243 3.89 8.41 9.55
N LEU A 244 4.05 7.23 10.17
CA LEU A 244 4.30 7.14 11.61
C LEU A 244 5.77 7.34 11.95
N VAL A 245 6.02 8.27 12.86
CA VAL A 245 7.33 8.63 13.38
C VAL A 245 7.25 8.61 14.91
N ARG A 246 8.12 7.81 15.53
CA ARG A 246 8.18 7.64 16.98
C ARG A 246 8.47 8.97 17.68
N GLY A 247 7.73 9.27 18.75
CA GLY A 247 7.82 10.52 19.49
C GLY A 247 7.25 11.75 18.76
N VAL A 248 6.74 11.60 17.55
CA VAL A 248 6.14 12.72 16.78
C VAL A 248 4.63 12.56 16.68
N ASN A 249 4.12 11.43 16.20
CA ASN A 249 2.69 11.20 16.00
C ASN A 249 2.20 9.81 16.40
N ASP A 250 3.09 8.97 16.94
CA ASP A 250 2.75 7.65 17.49
C ASP A 250 1.73 7.71 18.64
N HIS A 251 1.70 8.81 19.38
CA HIS A 251 0.68 9.10 20.40
C HIS A 251 -0.71 9.45 19.83
N GLN A 252 -0.87 9.62 18.50
CA GLN A 252 -2.12 10.01 17.85
C GLN A 252 -2.75 8.90 16.99
N VAL A 253 -2.22 7.67 17.03
CA VAL A 253 -2.76 6.52 16.26
C VAL A 253 -4.26 6.36 16.50
N GLY A 254 -4.70 6.31 17.76
CA GLY A 254 -6.11 6.16 18.11
C GLY A 254 -6.96 7.36 17.69
N ASP A 255 -6.41 8.57 17.76
CA ASP A 255 -7.14 9.78 17.41
C ASP A 255 -7.30 9.96 15.90
N ILE A 256 -6.31 9.54 15.11
CA ILE A 256 -6.43 9.44 13.65
C ILE A 256 -7.53 8.44 13.27
N ILE A 257 -7.59 7.27 13.93
CA ILE A 257 -8.63 6.27 13.69
C ILE A 257 -10.02 6.85 14.05
N LYS A 258 -10.15 7.52 15.20
CA LYS A 258 -11.40 8.19 15.61
C LYS A 258 -11.79 9.31 14.65
N PHE A 259 -10.82 10.07 14.14
CA PHE A 259 -11.06 11.11 13.15
C PHE A 259 -11.62 10.52 11.86
N ALA A 260 -11.06 9.40 11.39
CA ALA A 260 -11.59 8.65 10.26
C ALA A 260 -13.01 8.15 10.54
N ALA A 261 -13.25 7.59 11.73
CA ALA A 261 -14.56 7.09 12.11
C ALA A 261 -15.65 8.17 12.13
N LYS A 262 -15.31 9.38 12.61
CA LYS A 262 -16.22 10.55 12.59
C LYS A 262 -16.50 11.09 11.20
N ASN A 263 -15.65 10.79 10.21
CA ASN A 263 -15.75 11.23 8.82
C ASN A 263 -15.95 10.03 7.88
N SER A 264 -16.62 8.97 8.35
CA SER A 264 -16.84 7.74 7.60
C SER A 264 -17.79 7.88 6.42
N ASP A 265 -18.40 9.04 6.27
CA ASP A 265 -19.16 9.43 5.09
C ASP A 265 -18.25 9.71 3.88
N VAL A 266 -16.97 10.05 4.13
CA VAL A 266 -15.97 10.35 3.09
C VAL A 266 -14.77 9.40 3.13
N ILE A 267 -14.37 8.96 4.33
CA ILE A 267 -13.15 8.19 4.55
C ILE A 267 -13.46 6.70 4.62
N ARG A 268 -12.72 5.89 3.84
CA ARG A 268 -12.89 4.43 3.77
C ARG A 268 -11.70 3.64 4.26
N CYS A 269 -10.55 4.29 4.41
CA CYS A 269 -9.33 3.62 4.85
C CYS A 269 -8.41 4.57 5.63
N VAL A 270 -7.73 4.01 6.64
CA VAL A 270 -6.53 4.61 7.25
C VAL A 270 -5.39 3.62 7.03
N ASN A 271 -4.40 3.99 6.23
CA ASN A 271 -3.26 3.16 5.90
C ASN A 271 -1.98 3.73 6.53
N PHE A 272 -1.63 3.21 7.69
CA PHE A 272 -0.45 3.62 8.45
C PHE A 272 0.85 3.10 7.81
N GLN A 273 1.80 4.00 7.60
CA GLN A 273 3.10 3.68 7.03
C GLN A 273 4.21 4.06 8.02
N PRO A 274 4.78 3.10 8.76
CA PRO A 274 5.96 3.37 9.58
C PRO A 274 7.11 3.91 8.73
N VAL A 275 7.81 4.92 9.26
CA VAL A 275 8.91 5.58 8.54
C VAL A 275 10.04 4.61 8.19
N SER A 276 10.56 4.74 6.97
CA SER A 276 11.78 4.07 6.51
C SER A 276 12.97 4.99 6.74
N ILE A 277 14.10 4.44 7.19
CA ILE A 277 15.25 5.21 7.65
C ILE A 277 16.35 5.19 6.58
N CYS A 278 16.89 6.36 6.24
CA CYS A 278 17.97 6.51 5.26
C CYS A 278 19.27 7.00 5.93
N GLY A 279 20.42 6.54 5.43
CA GLY A 279 21.75 6.98 5.90
C GLY A 279 22.28 6.22 7.13
N ARG A 280 23.51 6.55 7.56
CA ARG A 280 24.17 5.93 8.72
C ARG A 280 23.67 6.54 10.02
N ILE A 281 23.12 5.71 10.90
CA ILE A 281 22.55 6.10 12.19
C ILE A 281 23.06 5.16 13.27
N ASP A 282 23.28 5.69 14.48
CA ASP A 282 23.64 4.90 15.65
C ASP A 282 22.57 3.82 15.94
N LYS A 283 22.98 2.60 16.31
CA LYS A 283 22.09 1.48 16.66
C LYS A 283 21.04 1.86 17.71
N MET A 284 21.41 2.65 18.72
CA MET A 284 20.50 3.08 19.78
C MET A 284 19.46 4.08 19.25
N GLN A 285 19.88 5.04 18.42
CA GLN A 285 18.99 6.00 17.77
C GLN A 285 18.04 5.30 16.78
N LEU A 286 18.55 4.35 15.99
CA LEU A 286 17.77 3.54 15.06
C LEU A 286 16.61 2.83 15.78
N ARG A 287 16.93 2.15 16.90
CA ARG A 287 15.92 1.48 17.75
C ARG A 287 14.92 2.46 18.36
N GLN A 288 15.37 3.66 18.75
CA GLN A 288 14.52 4.71 19.30
C GLN A 288 13.62 5.39 18.26
N MET A 289 13.81 5.13 16.96
CA MET A 289 12.94 5.68 15.91
C MET A 289 12.03 4.62 15.29
N ARG A 290 12.43 3.34 15.32
CA ARG A 290 11.71 2.26 14.64
C ARG A 290 10.31 2.03 15.25
N ILE A 291 9.30 2.03 14.40
CA ILE A 291 7.96 1.53 14.68
C ILE A 291 7.72 0.36 13.74
N THR A 292 7.30 -0.78 14.28
CA THR A 292 6.90 -1.95 13.51
C THR A 292 5.38 -2.14 13.55
N ILE A 293 4.86 -3.07 12.74
CA ILE A 293 3.42 -3.32 12.70
C ILE A 293 2.86 -3.74 14.07
N PRO A 294 3.51 -4.63 14.86
CA PRO A 294 3.04 -4.93 16.21
C PRO A 294 3.00 -3.72 17.15
N ASP A 295 3.94 -2.78 17.02
CA ASP A 295 3.93 -1.54 17.82
C ASP A 295 2.68 -0.71 17.49
N LEU A 296 2.38 -0.53 16.21
CA LEU A 296 1.16 0.15 15.76
C LEU A 296 -0.10 -0.55 16.27
N MET A 297 -0.17 -1.88 16.17
CA MET A 297 -1.34 -2.64 16.62
C MET A 297 -1.58 -2.44 18.12
N LYS A 298 -0.50 -2.42 18.91
CA LYS A 298 -0.55 -2.14 20.36
C LYS A 298 -0.99 -0.70 20.64
N LEU A 299 -0.43 0.28 19.94
CA LEU A 299 -0.83 1.69 20.07
C LEU A 299 -2.31 1.88 19.70
N ALA A 300 -2.78 1.23 18.64
CA ALA A 300 -4.18 1.25 18.25
C ALA A 300 -5.09 0.66 19.35
N GLU A 301 -4.69 -0.47 19.96
CA GLU A 301 -5.44 -1.07 21.07
C GLU A 301 -5.49 -0.15 22.29
N GLU A 302 -4.35 0.37 22.73
CA GLU A 302 -4.25 1.25 23.89
C GLU A 302 -5.04 2.55 23.69
N GLN A 303 -4.83 3.23 22.56
CA GLN A 303 -5.39 4.57 22.30
C GLN A 303 -6.85 4.56 21.85
N THR A 304 -7.39 3.40 21.47
CA THR A 304 -8.83 3.21 21.24
C THR A 304 -9.56 2.64 22.45
N GLY A 305 -8.88 2.46 23.59
CA GLY A 305 -9.48 1.90 24.81
C GLY A 305 -9.88 0.43 24.65
N GLY A 306 -9.15 -0.34 23.84
CA GLY A 306 -9.38 -1.77 23.62
C GLY A 306 -10.50 -2.09 22.62
N GLN A 307 -11.04 -1.10 21.91
CA GLN A 307 -12.06 -1.33 20.87
C GLN A 307 -11.49 -2.11 19.67
N ILE A 308 -10.23 -1.85 19.30
CA ILE A 308 -9.51 -2.55 18.25
C ILE A 308 -8.33 -3.29 18.89
N LYS A 309 -8.46 -4.60 19.08
CA LYS A 309 -7.38 -5.39 19.68
C LYS A 309 -6.33 -5.77 18.66
N THR A 310 -5.10 -5.98 19.11
CA THR A 310 -4.02 -6.63 18.35
C THR A 310 -4.50 -7.93 17.65
N SER A 311 -5.27 -8.77 18.34
CA SER A 311 -5.86 -10.00 17.78
C SER A 311 -6.83 -9.78 16.61
N ASP A 312 -7.30 -8.55 16.38
CA ASP A 312 -8.27 -8.24 15.32
C ASP A 312 -7.61 -7.98 13.96
N TRP A 313 -6.28 -7.93 13.90
CA TRP A 313 -5.50 -7.68 12.69
C TRP A 313 -5.01 -8.97 12.05
N TYR A 314 -5.07 -9.02 10.71
CA TYR A 314 -4.64 -10.15 9.91
C TYR A 314 -3.71 -9.72 8.77
N PRO A 315 -2.77 -10.58 8.34
CA PRO A 315 -1.82 -10.25 7.29
C PRO A 315 -2.50 -10.20 5.93
N VAL A 316 -1.95 -9.43 4.99
CA VAL A 316 -2.46 -9.32 3.60
C VAL A 316 -2.83 -10.66 2.95
N PRO A 317 -2.00 -11.73 3.00
CA PRO A 317 -2.36 -13.03 2.41
C PRO A 317 -3.54 -13.77 3.07
N PHE A 318 -4.06 -13.31 4.21
CA PHE A 318 -5.20 -13.94 4.90
C PHE A 318 -6.45 -14.04 4.03
N VAL A 319 -6.65 -13.14 3.06
CA VAL A 319 -7.84 -13.11 2.19
C VAL A 319 -7.72 -14.00 0.95
N VAL A 320 -6.53 -14.55 0.65
CA VAL A 320 -6.26 -15.36 -0.56
C VAL A 320 -7.21 -16.56 -0.73
N PRO A 321 -7.67 -17.26 0.33
CA PRO A 321 -8.62 -18.36 0.18
C PRO A 321 -9.92 -17.99 -0.55
N ILE A 322 -10.41 -16.75 -0.42
CA ILE A 322 -11.67 -16.30 -1.02
C ILE A 322 -11.62 -16.34 -2.56
N PRO A 323 -10.74 -15.57 -3.25
CA PRO A 323 -10.68 -15.58 -4.71
C PRO A 323 -10.29 -16.95 -5.26
N LYS A 324 -9.46 -17.74 -4.55
CA LYS A 324 -9.14 -19.12 -4.95
C LYS A 324 -10.37 -20.02 -4.96
N ALA A 325 -11.18 -20.01 -3.89
CA ALA A 325 -12.38 -20.83 -3.79
C ALA A 325 -13.42 -20.46 -4.85
N ILE A 326 -13.69 -19.16 -5.03
CA ILE A 326 -14.66 -18.67 -6.02
C ILE A 326 -14.16 -18.97 -7.44
N GLY A 327 -12.87 -18.76 -7.68
CA GLY A 327 -12.24 -19.00 -8.97
C GLY A 327 -12.27 -20.46 -9.40
N ALA A 328 -11.92 -21.38 -8.51
CA ALA A 328 -11.96 -22.81 -8.78
C ALA A 328 -13.37 -23.32 -9.10
N LEU A 329 -14.42 -22.77 -8.48
CA LEU A 329 -15.81 -23.13 -8.78
C LEU A 329 -16.27 -22.68 -10.17
N LYS A 330 -15.73 -21.56 -10.65
CA LYS A 330 -16.10 -20.92 -11.91
C LYS A 330 -15.12 -21.19 -13.06
N ASN A 331 -14.08 -22.03 -12.83
CA ASN A 331 -12.97 -22.23 -13.77
C ASN A 331 -12.37 -20.89 -14.25
N HIS A 332 -12.20 -19.94 -13.33
CA HIS A 332 -11.72 -18.60 -13.63
C HIS A 332 -10.69 -18.16 -12.58
N ARG A 333 -9.57 -17.55 -13.00
CA ARG A 333 -8.63 -16.93 -12.05
C ARG A 333 -9.06 -15.48 -11.83
N TYR A 334 -9.57 -15.19 -10.63
CA TYR A 334 -9.97 -13.84 -10.27
C TYR A 334 -8.77 -12.97 -9.92
N GLY A 335 -8.34 -12.14 -10.86
CA GLY A 335 -7.41 -11.03 -10.63
C GLY A 335 -6.06 -11.42 -10.01
N ALA A 336 -5.35 -10.41 -9.50
CA ALA A 336 -4.10 -10.60 -8.78
C ALA A 336 -4.38 -11.06 -7.34
N GLU A 337 -3.79 -12.19 -6.94
CA GLU A 337 -3.90 -12.71 -5.58
C GLU A 337 -2.99 -11.93 -4.61
N PHE A 338 -3.51 -11.59 -3.43
CA PHE A 338 -2.82 -10.84 -2.36
C PHE A 338 -1.74 -11.67 -1.64
N THR A 339 -0.81 -12.26 -2.38
CA THR A 339 0.20 -13.24 -1.88
C THR A 339 1.45 -12.60 -1.26
N ALA A 340 1.31 -11.38 -0.74
CA ALA A 340 2.41 -10.64 -0.12
C ALA A 340 3.03 -11.44 1.03
N HIS A 341 4.32 -11.20 1.32
CA HIS A 341 4.94 -11.76 2.51
C HIS A 341 4.13 -11.34 3.77
N PRO A 342 3.77 -12.26 4.69
CA PRO A 342 2.87 -11.96 5.82
C PRO A 342 3.33 -10.80 6.71
N HIS A 343 4.66 -10.62 6.83
CA HIS A 343 5.26 -9.54 7.60
C HIS A 343 5.29 -8.15 6.93
N CYS A 344 4.81 -8.01 5.69
CA CYS A 344 4.80 -6.73 4.99
C CYS A 344 3.64 -5.82 5.37
N GLY A 345 2.46 -6.38 5.63
CA GLY A 345 1.27 -5.57 5.91
C GLY A 345 0.20 -6.33 6.68
N MET A 346 -0.54 -5.59 7.48
CA MET A 346 -1.64 -6.09 8.32
C MET A 346 -2.85 -5.18 8.13
N ALA A 347 -4.05 -5.73 8.25
CA ALA A 347 -5.26 -4.93 8.22
C ALA A 347 -6.39 -5.52 9.07
N THR A 348 -7.36 -4.67 9.38
CA THR A 348 -8.64 -5.03 9.96
C THR A 348 -9.73 -4.10 9.46
N TYR A 349 -10.97 -4.57 9.39
CA TYR A 349 -12.12 -3.71 9.14
C TYR A 349 -12.78 -3.35 10.46
N ILE A 350 -13.13 -2.08 10.63
CA ILE A 350 -13.97 -1.61 11.72
C ILE A 350 -15.32 -1.16 11.17
N PHE A 351 -16.39 -1.57 11.85
CA PHE A 351 -17.74 -1.10 11.60
C PHE A 351 -18.08 0.01 12.57
N ILE A 352 -18.63 1.10 12.05
CA ILE A 352 -18.92 2.30 12.81
C ILE A 352 -20.38 2.32 13.22
N GLU A 353 -20.61 2.53 14.51
CA GLU A 353 -21.92 2.68 15.13
C GLU A 353 -21.92 3.95 15.99
N GLU A 354 -23.11 4.43 16.39
CA GLU A 354 -23.26 5.56 17.33
C GLU A 354 -22.46 6.81 16.88
N SER A 355 -22.61 7.22 15.62
CA SER A 355 -22.01 8.44 15.05
C SER A 355 -20.47 8.53 15.14
N GLY A 356 -19.77 7.39 15.14
CA GLY A 356 -18.30 7.36 15.18
C GLY A 356 -17.70 7.04 16.55
N GLU A 357 -18.51 6.97 17.60
CA GLU A 357 -18.01 6.70 18.96
C GLU A 357 -17.63 5.23 19.18
N LYS A 358 -18.39 4.33 18.54
CA LYS A 358 -18.23 2.89 18.70
C LYS A 358 -17.71 2.24 17.42
N MET A 359 -16.54 1.65 17.53
CA MET A 359 -15.83 0.95 16.46
C MET A 359 -15.83 -0.54 16.76
N ILE A 360 -16.46 -1.33 15.90
CA ILE A 360 -16.60 -2.78 16.09
C ILE A 360 -15.76 -3.50 15.02
N PRO A 361 -14.65 -4.15 15.41
CA PRO A 361 -13.85 -4.92 14.47
C PRO A 361 -14.64 -6.06 13.81
N ILE A 362 -14.28 -6.39 12.57
CA ILE A 362 -14.91 -7.44 11.77
C ILE A 362 -14.90 -8.80 12.48
N THR A 363 -13.88 -9.10 13.27
CA THR A 363 -13.76 -10.31 14.10
C THR A 363 -14.88 -10.47 15.12
N ARG A 364 -15.58 -9.39 15.47
CA ARG A 364 -16.78 -9.43 16.35
C ARG A 364 -18.06 -9.69 15.55
N LYS A 365 -18.05 -9.52 14.23
CA LYS A 365 -19.18 -9.78 13.33
C LYS A 365 -19.02 -11.06 12.52
N VAL A 366 -17.79 -11.56 12.35
CA VAL A 366 -17.45 -12.78 11.60
C VAL A 366 -16.38 -13.55 12.37
N ASN A 367 -16.56 -14.87 12.50
CA ASN A 367 -15.44 -15.74 12.86
C ASN A 367 -14.56 -15.92 11.61
N VAL A 368 -13.64 -14.97 11.40
CA VAL A 368 -12.88 -14.83 10.16
C VAL A 368 -11.99 -16.04 9.87
N GLU A 369 -11.34 -16.62 10.89
CA GLU A 369 -10.48 -17.79 10.71
C GLU A 369 -11.28 -19.04 10.32
N ALA A 370 -12.41 -19.31 11.01
CA ALA A 370 -13.27 -20.41 10.64
C ALA A 370 -13.88 -20.21 9.24
N PHE A 371 -14.19 -18.96 8.87
CA PHE A 371 -14.65 -18.62 7.53
C PHE A 371 -13.58 -18.90 6.47
N MET A 372 -12.35 -18.43 6.65
CA MET A 372 -11.25 -18.68 5.70
C MET A 372 -10.93 -20.16 5.56
N LYS A 373 -10.92 -20.91 6.66
CA LYS A 373 -10.77 -22.38 6.64
C LYS A 373 -11.84 -23.07 5.79
N LYS A 374 -13.07 -22.53 5.76
CA LYS A 374 -14.15 -23.05 4.89
C LYS A 374 -13.92 -22.71 3.42
N MET A 375 -13.34 -21.55 3.12
CA MET A 375 -12.94 -21.18 1.76
C MET A 375 -11.83 -22.09 1.24
N GLU A 376 -10.79 -22.34 2.04
CA GLU A 376 -9.73 -23.31 1.70
C GLU A 376 -10.30 -24.70 1.42
N GLN A 377 -11.20 -25.20 2.28
CA GLN A 377 -11.88 -26.47 2.06
C GLN A 377 -12.72 -26.47 0.77
N ALA A 378 -13.37 -25.35 0.43
CA ALA A 378 -14.14 -25.23 -0.81
C ALA A 378 -13.22 -25.24 -2.03
N TYR A 379 -12.08 -24.54 -1.97
CA TYR A 379 -11.05 -24.54 -3.01
C TYR A 379 -10.51 -25.96 -3.27
N GLU A 380 -10.09 -26.68 -2.22
CA GLU A 380 -9.54 -28.03 -2.35
C GLU A 380 -10.56 -29.01 -2.95
N GLN A 381 -11.83 -28.95 -2.50
CA GLN A 381 -12.88 -29.78 -3.07
C GLN A 381 -13.17 -29.44 -4.55
N ALA A 382 -13.12 -28.15 -4.92
CA ALA A 382 -13.33 -27.74 -6.30
C ALA A 382 -12.18 -28.22 -7.21
N LYS A 383 -10.94 -28.13 -6.73
CA LYS A 383 -9.73 -28.62 -7.43
C LYS A 383 -9.74 -30.14 -7.63
N GLN A 384 -10.30 -30.89 -6.68
CA GLN A 384 -10.52 -32.34 -6.79
C GLN A 384 -11.72 -32.72 -7.69
N GLY A 385 -12.40 -31.75 -8.31
CA GLY A 385 -13.56 -31.99 -9.16
C GLY A 385 -14.89 -32.16 -8.41
N HIS A 386 -14.88 -32.13 -7.07
CA HIS A 386 -16.07 -32.30 -6.23
C HIS A 386 -16.90 -31.01 -6.10
N LYS A 387 -17.39 -30.46 -7.23
CA LYS A 387 -18.09 -29.16 -7.29
C LYS A 387 -19.28 -29.03 -6.33
N LEU A 388 -20.08 -30.08 -6.14
CA LEU A 388 -21.21 -30.05 -5.20
C LEU A 388 -20.74 -29.89 -3.75
N ARG A 389 -19.71 -30.64 -3.34
CA ARG A 389 -19.11 -30.53 -2.00
C ARG A 389 -18.49 -29.16 -1.79
N ALA A 390 -17.80 -28.62 -2.80
CA ALA A 390 -17.24 -27.27 -2.76
C ALA A 390 -18.33 -26.20 -2.55
N LYS A 391 -19.45 -26.26 -3.29
CA LYS A 391 -20.61 -25.38 -3.07
C LYS A 391 -21.21 -25.52 -1.68
N MET A 392 -21.34 -26.75 -1.16
CA MET A 392 -21.81 -26.98 0.21
C MET A 392 -20.86 -26.37 1.25
N ARG A 393 -19.54 -26.47 1.07
CA ARG A 393 -18.55 -25.83 1.95
C ARG A 393 -18.69 -24.31 1.93
N LEU A 394 -18.84 -23.71 0.75
CA LEU A 394 -19.06 -22.28 0.58
C LEU A 394 -20.35 -21.83 1.29
N LEU A 395 -21.48 -22.52 1.09
CA LEU A 395 -22.72 -22.20 1.80
C LEU A 395 -22.58 -22.35 3.32
N SER A 396 -21.89 -23.41 3.78
CA SER A 396 -21.64 -23.63 5.21
C SER A 396 -20.76 -22.56 5.84
N SER A 397 -19.98 -21.80 5.05
CA SER A 397 -19.17 -20.70 5.57
C SER A 397 -20.03 -19.56 6.13
N LEU A 398 -21.24 -19.37 5.58
CA LEU A 398 -22.14 -18.27 5.97
C LEU A 398 -22.57 -18.36 7.44
N ARG A 399 -22.53 -19.55 8.05
CA ARG A 399 -22.80 -19.74 9.49
C ARG A 399 -21.77 -19.04 10.39
N HIS A 400 -20.61 -18.69 9.85
CA HIS A 400 -19.55 -17.97 10.56
C HIS A 400 -19.71 -16.45 10.47
N VAL A 401 -20.68 -15.96 9.69
CA VAL A 401 -21.03 -14.54 9.56
C VAL A 401 -22.28 -14.27 10.40
N LYS A 402 -22.26 -13.28 11.29
CA LYS A 402 -23.45 -12.90 12.06
C LYS A 402 -24.58 -12.48 11.12
N TRP A 403 -25.80 -12.90 11.44
CA TRP A 403 -26.99 -12.65 10.62
C TRP A 403 -27.19 -11.17 10.25
N GLY A 404 -26.95 -10.24 11.18
CA GLY A 404 -27.08 -8.81 10.90
C GLY A 404 -26.15 -8.30 9.79
N LEU A 405 -24.92 -8.82 9.72
CA LEU A 405 -23.97 -8.49 8.65
C LEU A 405 -24.31 -9.23 7.35
N LEU A 406 -24.68 -10.50 7.46
CA LEU A 406 -25.07 -11.34 6.33
C LEU A 406 -26.30 -10.76 5.59
N ARG A 407 -27.31 -10.32 6.35
CA ARG A 407 -28.50 -9.67 5.80
C ARG A 407 -28.12 -8.38 5.05
N ARG A 408 -27.21 -7.57 5.58
CA ARG A 408 -26.74 -6.35 4.89
C ARG A 408 -25.97 -6.65 3.61
N LEU A 409 -25.22 -7.75 3.56
CA LEU A 409 -24.47 -8.18 2.38
C LEU A 409 -25.36 -8.81 1.29
N ILE A 410 -26.32 -9.65 1.69
CA ILE A 410 -27.12 -10.46 0.76
C ILE A 410 -28.37 -9.71 0.27
N TRP A 411 -29.00 -8.89 1.13
CA TRP A 411 -30.26 -8.24 0.82
C TRP A 411 -30.20 -7.27 -0.38
N PRO A 412 -29.14 -6.47 -0.56
CA PRO A 412 -28.97 -5.64 -1.75
C PRO A 412 -28.83 -6.49 -3.02
N ILE A 413 -28.03 -7.57 -2.99
CA ILE A 413 -27.84 -8.50 -4.12
C ILE A 413 -29.19 -9.09 -4.56
N LEU A 414 -30.06 -9.44 -3.61
CA LEU A 414 -31.39 -9.99 -3.89
C LEU A 414 -32.41 -8.95 -4.39
N LYS A 415 -32.25 -7.68 -4.04
CA LYS A 415 -33.19 -6.60 -4.43
C LYS A 415 -32.82 -5.92 -5.74
N THR A 416 -31.55 -5.63 -5.99
CA THR A 416 -31.12 -4.76 -7.10
C THR A 416 -30.43 -5.51 -8.24
N GLY A 417 -29.99 -6.75 -8.02
CA GLY A 417 -29.42 -7.60 -9.07
C GLY A 417 -28.11 -7.10 -9.70
N THR A 418 -27.50 -6.03 -9.18
CA THR A 418 -26.31 -5.38 -9.72
C THR A 418 -25.18 -5.22 -8.68
N TYR A 419 -23.96 -4.99 -9.19
CA TYR A 419 -22.71 -4.81 -8.44
C TYR A 419 -22.70 -3.54 -7.56
N GLU A 420 -23.68 -2.64 -7.71
CA GLU A 420 -23.90 -1.46 -6.84
C GLU A 420 -24.18 -1.84 -5.36
N SER A 421 -24.49 -3.12 -5.12
CA SER A 421 -24.70 -3.72 -3.80
C SER A 421 -23.49 -3.71 -2.86
N LEU A 422 -22.25 -3.49 -3.36
CA LEU A 422 -21.06 -3.31 -2.51
C LEU A 422 -21.00 -1.93 -1.84
N ARG A 423 -21.66 -0.91 -2.41
CA ARG A 423 -21.67 0.46 -1.87
C ARG A 423 -22.29 0.50 -0.47
N ASP A 424 -23.39 -0.22 -0.26
CA ASP A 424 -24.09 -0.37 1.02
C ASP A 424 -23.28 -1.09 2.12
N PHE A 425 -22.34 -1.97 1.75
CA PHE A 425 -21.42 -2.60 2.71
C PHE A 425 -20.37 -1.61 3.22
N HIS A 426 -19.87 -0.73 2.34
CA HIS A 426 -18.88 0.28 2.68
C HIS A 426 -19.45 1.45 3.47
N PHE A 427 -20.77 1.70 3.43
CA PHE A 427 -21.40 2.85 4.10
C PHE A 427 -21.16 2.96 5.61
N ASN A 428 -20.69 1.91 6.29
CA ASN A 428 -20.32 1.96 7.71
C ASN A 428 -19.05 1.17 8.06
N ALA A 429 -18.17 0.88 7.09
CA ALA A 429 -16.94 0.13 7.34
C ALA A 429 -15.71 0.90 6.88
N ILE A 430 -14.70 0.99 7.75
CA ILE A 430 -13.38 1.57 7.44
C ILE A 430 -12.33 0.47 7.54
N LEU A 431 -11.44 0.40 6.55
CA LEU A 431 -10.25 -0.43 6.62
C LEU A 431 -9.17 0.30 7.44
N ILE A 432 -8.69 -0.32 8.50
CA ILE A 432 -7.48 0.13 9.18
C ILE A 432 -6.36 -0.81 8.75
N ALA A 433 -5.34 -0.26 8.09
CA ALA A 433 -4.26 -1.02 7.49
C ALA A 433 -2.90 -0.48 7.92
N SER A 434 -1.90 -1.32 7.78
CA SER A 434 -0.50 -0.93 7.87
C SER A 434 0.32 -1.62 6.81
N MET A 435 1.23 -0.86 6.20
CA MET A 435 2.24 -1.38 5.28
C MET A 435 3.63 -0.94 5.77
N HIS A 436 4.48 -1.90 6.11
CA HIS A 436 5.84 -1.64 6.56
C HIS A 436 6.81 -1.78 5.39
N PHE A 437 7.38 -0.65 4.96
CA PHE A 437 8.42 -0.62 3.93
C PHE A 437 9.80 -0.78 4.54
N MET A 438 10.60 -1.67 3.93
CA MET A 438 11.96 -1.94 4.37
C MET A 438 12.90 -0.83 3.93
N ASP A 439 13.89 -0.57 4.76
CA ASP A 439 15.08 0.19 4.40
C ASP A 439 16.31 -0.72 4.43
N ALA A 440 17.48 -0.14 4.16
CA ALA A 440 18.72 -0.91 4.09
C ALA A 440 19.09 -1.60 5.41
N TYR A 441 18.55 -1.22 6.58
CA TYR A 441 18.81 -1.88 7.87
C TYR A 441 18.03 -3.17 8.04
N ASN A 442 16.74 -3.16 7.72
CA ASN A 442 15.86 -4.33 7.89
C ASN A 442 15.47 -5.03 6.57
N PHE A 443 16.18 -4.72 5.48
CA PHE A 443 15.96 -5.29 4.15
C PHE A 443 16.03 -6.81 4.16
N ASP A 444 15.06 -7.47 3.53
CA ASP A 444 14.99 -8.91 3.38
C ASP A 444 14.61 -9.27 1.93
N LEU A 445 15.49 -9.98 1.22
CA LEU A 445 15.25 -10.37 -0.17
C LEU A 445 14.05 -11.31 -0.32
N GLU A 446 13.69 -12.11 0.69
CA GLU A 446 12.49 -12.94 0.63
C GLU A 446 11.20 -12.11 0.60
N ARG A 447 11.20 -10.98 1.33
CA ARG A 447 10.09 -10.01 1.28
C ARG A 447 10.03 -9.31 -0.07
N VAL A 448 11.18 -9.00 -0.68
CA VAL A 448 11.25 -8.42 -2.03
C VAL A 448 10.69 -9.38 -3.08
N GLN A 449 11.05 -10.66 -3.04
CA GLN A 449 10.52 -11.69 -3.95
C GLN A 449 8.99 -11.81 -3.89
N ARG A 450 8.40 -11.45 -2.75
CA ARG A 450 6.96 -11.52 -2.48
C ARG A 450 6.30 -10.15 -2.35
N CYS A 451 6.89 -9.14 -2.99
CA CYS A 451 6.26 -7.83 -3.06
C CYS A 451 5.03 -7.88 -3.97
N VAL A 452 3.99 -7.12 -3.62
CA VAL A 452 2.78 -6.95 -4.44
C VAL A 452 2.57 -5.51 -4.89
N ILE A 453 3.44 -4.59 -4.43
CA ILE A 453 3.43 -3.17 -4.74
C ILE A 453 4.65 -2.89 -5.61
N HIS A 454 4.44 -2.44 -6.84
CA HIS A 454 5.52 -2.27 -7.80
C HIS A 454 5.45 -0.93 -8.54
N TYR A 455 6.60 -0.35 -8.81
CA TYR A 455 6.73 0.81 -9.69
C TYR A 455 6.85 0.36 -11.14
N GLY A 456 6.03 0.92 -12.03
CA GLY A 456 6.32 0.92 -13.46
C GLY A 456 7.23 2.09 -13.80
N ILE A 457 8.25 1.86 -14.64
CA ILE A 457 9.21 2.91 -15.03
C ILE A 457 9.41 2.95 -16.56
N PRO A 458 9.92 4.07 -17.13
CA PRO A 458 10.00 4.25 -18.58
C PRO A 458 10.86 3.23 -19.33
N ASP A 459 11.83 2.56 -18.69
CA ASP A 459 12.61 1.49 -19.34
C ASP A 459 11.90 0.12 -19.42
N GLY A 460 10.62 0.07 -19.07
CA GLY A 460 9.78 -1.13 -19.17
C GLY A 460 9.90 -2.09 -17.98
N ARG A 461 10.78 -1.83 -17.00
CA ARG A 461 10.85 -2.64 -15.78
C ARG A 461 9.67 -2.35 -14.84
N ILE A 462 9.30 -3.36 -14.06
CA ILE A 462 8.30 -3.29 -12.99
C ILE A 462 9.02 -3.64 -11.68
N ILE A 463 9.32 -2.66 -10.83
CA ILE A 463 10.27 -2.82 -9.72
C ILE A 463 9.55 -2.87 -8.36
N PRO A 464 9.84 -3.85 -7.49
CA PRO A 464 9.31 -3.90 -6.12
C PRO A 464 9.53 -2.61 -5.34
N PHE A 465 8.53 -2.17 -4.58
CA PHE A 465 8.54 -0.90 -3.86
C PHE A 465 9.82 -0.64 -3.04
N CYS A 466 10.19 -1.59 -2.17
CA CYS A 466 11.34 -1.41 -1.27
C CYS A 466 12.66 -1.38 -2.04
N SER A 467 12.80 -2.21 -3.09
CA SER A 467 13.98 -2.19 -3.96
C SER A 467 14.09 -0.89 -4.74
N MET A 468 12.98 -0.38 -5.28
CA MET A 468 12.94 0.90 -5.99
C MET A 468 13.45 2.03 -5.08
N ASN A 469 12.87 2.15 -3.89
CA ASN A 469 13.15 3.28 -3.00
C ASN A 469 14.47 3.18 -2.24
N THR A 470 15.00 1.96 -2.01
CA THR A 470 16.29 1.78 -1.32
C THR A 470 17.48 1.80 -2.27
N ILE A 471 17.32 1.39 -3.53
CA ILE A 471 18.45 1.11 -4.44
C ILE A 471 18.32 1.86 -5.77
N HIS A 472 17.18 1.76 -6.44
CA HIS A 472 17.09 2.08 -7.87
C HIS A 472 16.67 3.50 -8.18
N ARG A 473 15.91 4.15 -7.30
CA ARG A 473 15.35 5.50 -7.52
C ARG A 473 16.42 6.51 -7.96
N PRO A 474 17.57 6.69 -7.26
CA PRO A 474 18.53 7.71 -7.63
C PRO A 474 19.17 7.50 -9.01
N SER A 475 19.31 6.26 -9.49
CA SER A 475 19.91 5.96 -10.80
C SER A 475 18.88 6.07 -11.92
N ILE A 476 17.64 5.63 -11.68
CA ILE A 476 16.53 5.75 -12.64
C ILE A 476 16.18 7.21 -12.85
N GLU A 477 15.95 7.97 -11.77
CA GLU A 477 15.57 9.37 -11.87
C GLU A 477 16.62 10.17 -12.65
N ARG A 478 17.92 9.98 -12.37
CA ARG A 478 19.01 10.62 -13.13
C ARG A 478 19.06 10.21 -14.60
N ARG A 479 18.77 8.95 -14.92
CA ARG A 479 18.79 8.45 -16.30
C ARG A 479 17.71 9.11 -17.17
N PHE A 480 16.56 9.41 -16.57
CA PHE A 480 15.40 10.02 -17.23
C PHE A 480 15.23 11.49 -16.83
N ALA A 481 16.24 12.08 -16.20
CA ALA A 481 16.21 13.47 -15.79
C ALA A 481 16.45 14.40 -16.97
N MET A 482 15.92 15.60 -16.84
CA MET A 482 16.25 16.76 -17.68
C MET A 482 16.55 17.96 -16.80
N THR A 483 17.23 18.94 -17.39
CA THR A 483 17.44 20.25 -16.77
C THR A 483 16.12 21.03 -16.73
N TRP A 484 16.05 22.04 -15.85
CA TRP A 484 14.89 22.94 -15.82
C TRP A 484 14.71 23.73 -17.11
N GLU A 485 15.81 24.07 -17.79
CA GLU A 485 15.77 24.76 -19.08
C GLU A 485 15.13 23.89 -20.16
N GLU A 486 15.55 22.63 -20.27
CA GLU A 486 14.96 21.67 -21.20
C GLU A 486 13.48 21.41 -20.89
N PHE A 487 13.14 21.25 -19.61
CA PHE A 487 11.75 21.07 -19.18
C PHE A 487 10.87 22.27 -19.59
N ASN A 488 11.32 23.50 -19.30
CA ASN A 488 10.58 24.70 -19.65
C ASN A 488 10.43 24.86 -21.16
N ALA A 489 11.47 24.56 -21.94
CA ALA A 489 11.41 24.61 -23.40
C ALA A 489 10.38 23.61 -23.97
N ARG A 490 10.33 22.37 -23.44
CA ARG A 490 9.33 21.37 -23.84
C ARG A 490 7.91 21.80 -23.47
N MET A 491 7.71 22.36 -22.28
CA MET A 491 6.41 22.86 -21.85
C MET A 491 5.95 24.07 -22.67
N GLU A 492 6.85 24.97 -23.05
CA GLU A 492 6.52 26.09 -23.93
C GLU A 492 6.11 25.59 -25.33
N GLU A 493 6.81 24.59 -25.86
CA GLU A 493 6.49 23.97 -27.14
C GLU A 493 5.13 23.25 -27.11
N ALA A 494 4.83 22.52 -26.04
CA ALA A 494 3.53 21.91 -25.83
C ALA A 494 2.39 22.95 -25.82
N ARG A 495 2.59 24.07 -25.11
CA ARG A 495 1.61 25.17 -25.06
C ARG A 495 1.40 25.83 -26.42
N LYS A 496 2.44 25.96 -27.26
CA LYS A 496 2.32 26.46 -28.64
C LYS A 496 1.40 25.57 -29.50
N HIS A 497 1.36 24.27 -29.20
CA HIS A 497 0.49 23.30 -29.85
C HIS A 497 -0.86 23.09 -29.15
N GLY A 498 -1.19 23.90 -28.13
CA GLY A 498 -2.43 23.80 -27.37
C GLY A 498 -2.51 22.56 -26.46
N LEU A 499 -1.38 21.92 -26.18
CA LEU A 499 -1.29 20.76 -25.29
C LEU A 499 -1.07 21.21 -23.84
N LYS A 500 -1.65 20.46 -22.88
CA LYS A 500 -1.39 20.66 -21.44
C LYS A 500 -0.02 20.13 -21.00
N HIS A 501 0.60 19.28 -21.80
CA HIS A 501 1.89 18.64 -21.52
C HIS A 501 2.59 18.22 -22.83
N TYR A 502 3.93 18.07 -22.77
CA TYR A 502 4.76 17.56 -23.89
C TYR A 502 4.73 16.05 -24.05
#